data_AF-A0A5A9ZRD5-F1
#
_entry.id   AF-A0A5A9ZRD5-F1
#
_cell.length_a   1.000
_cell.length_b   1.000
_cell.length_c   1.000
_cell.angle_alpha   90.00
_cell.angle_beta   90.00
_cell.angle_gamma   90.00
#
_symmetry.space_group_name_H-M   'P 1'
#
loop_
_entity.id
_entity.type
_entity.pdbx_description
1 polymer ?
#
loop_
_entity_poly.entity_id
_entity_poly.type
_entity_poly.pdbx_seq_one_letter_code
_entity_poly.pdbx_strand_id
1 'polypeptide(L)'
;MPQPAPPPQAVGRGPPRRRSRPDRWSRLGSVNTTTRARSVTVAVADPDLDADVRAVVAALALDPGTVGGSPTDVVVTDRADAATWAGGSRVVRVGSDREPDDDDGVVRLPSGTGDLVGALLAPLQTRSGPFIVVTGAVGGCGASTLAAALAVRAAPSLRTLLVEADPHGTGLDLLLGAEGRPGLRIEDVRADLGGPDPEALWGAVPEAQPGLGVLARSRSRPADADPARVPDGAPGAVQAHRAAGGLVVSDLGGLADAGPALAGADLVVVATRADIQGAVAAGRAVSDVPGAVLVVRAGRGDPLHAADIADSAGAAHWYVLPEIGAVRRAAGAGGLGDSLRRGRAGRVRRLAAVADSLLEQVTLGER
;
A
#
# COMPACT_ATOMS: atom_id res chain seq x y z
N MET A 1 53.93 50.98 31.42
CA MET A 1 52.63 50.26 31.52
C MET A 1 52.29 49.69 30.16
N PRO A 2 52.15 48.35 30.01
CA PRO A 2 51.84 47.74 28.72
C PRO A 2 50.32 47.75 28.44
N GLN A 3 49.95 47.87 27.16
CA GLN A 3 48.57 47.85 26.66
C GLN A 3 47.92 46.46 26.82
N PRO A 4 46.58 46.36 26.95
CA PRO A 4 45.89 45.09 27.09
C PRO A 4 45.76 44.36 25.74
N ALA A 5 45.87 43.04 25.78
CA ALA A 5 45.75 42.15 24.63
C ALA A 5 44.31 42.08 24.08
N PRO A 6 44.12 41.86 22.76
CA PRO A 6 42.79 41.75 22.16
C PRO A 6 42.14 40.38 22.44
N PRO A 7 40.80 40.29 22.40
CA PRO A 7 40.07 39.06 22.72
C PRO A 7 40.19 37.99 21.60
N PRO A 8 40.02 36.70 21.93
CA PRO A 8 40.19 35.61 20.98
C PRO A 8 39.06 35.56 19.94
N GLN A 9 39.44 35.30 18.68
CA GLN A 9 38.54 35.15 17.55
C GLN A 9 37.71 33.87 17.67
N ALA A 10 36.39 33.99 17.50
CA ALA A 10 35.47 32.86 17.48
C ALA A 10 35.66 32.05 16.19
N VAL A 11 36.02 30.77 16.33
CA VAL A 11 36.13 29.82 15.23
C VAL A 11 34.73 29.47 14.75
N GLY A 12 34.31 30.07 13.63
CA GLY A 12 33.04 29.78 12.97
C GLY A 12 32.99 28.35 12.45
N ARG A 13 32.09 27.52 12.98
CA ARG A 13 31.73 26.24 12.38
C ARG A 13 30.95 26.51 11.09
N GLY A 14 31.56 26.22 9.94
CA GLY A 14 30.92 26.27 8.63
C GLY A 14 29.71 25.31 8.54
N PRO A 15 28.77 25.56 7.61
CA PRO A 15 27.56 24.78 7.49
C PRO A 15 27.87 23.31 7.14
N PRO A 16 27.11 22.34 7.65
CA PRO A 16 27.37 20.93 7.36
C PRO A 16 27.18 20.65 5.87
N ARG A 17 28.24 20.10 5.26
CA ARG A 17 28.23 19.63 3.86
C ARG A 17 27.08 18.63 3.67
N ARG A 18 26.14 18.96 2.78
CA ARG A 18 25.11 18.04 2.29
C ARG A 18 25.79 16.83 1.67
N ARG A 19 25.73 15.67 2.35
CA ARG A 19 25.91 14.38 1.69
C ARG A 19 24.60 14.06 0.98
N SER A 20 24.62 14.01 -0.36
CA SER A 20 23.55 13.41 -1.16
C SER A 20 23.41 11.96 -0.72
N ARG A 21 22.27 11.62 -0.09
CA ARG A 21 21.89 10.21 0.07
C ARG A 21 21.52 9.69 -1.32
N PRO A 22 22.02 8.52 -1.75
CA PRO A 22 21.60 7.93 -3.02
C PRO A 22 20.08 7.65 -2.99
N ASP A 23 19.43 7.90 -4.12
CA ASP A 23 17.99 7.75 -4.32
C ASP A 23 17.59 6.29 -4.10
N ARG A 24 16.93 6.00 -2.98
CA ARG A 24 16.63 4.62 -2.54
C ARG A 24 15.63 3.91 -3.46
N TRP A 25 14.86 4.69 -4.24
CA TRP A 25 13.86 4.24 -5.19
C TRP A 25 14.42 3.73 -6.52
N SER A 26 15.67 4.08 -6.84
CA SER A 26 16.34 3.61 -8.07
C SER A 26 16.55 2.08 -8.11
N ARG A 27 16.45 1.39 -6.96
CA ARG A 27 16.51 -0.09 -6.88
C ARG A 27 15.18 -0.78 -7.14
N LEU A 28 14.06 -0.05 -7.12
CA LEU A 28 12.73 -0.56 -7.47
C LEU A 28 12.40 -0.32 -8.95
N GLY A 29 13.07 0.64 -9.60
CA GLY A 29 12.86 1.01 -11.01
C GLY A 29 13.62 0.19 -12.06
N SER A 30 14.36 -0.85 -11.65
CA SER A 30 14.95 -1.80 -12.60
C SER A 30 14.03 -3.02 -12.69
N VAL A 31 12.96 -2.91 -13.48
CA VAL A 31 12.32 -4.09 -14.05
C VAL A 31 13.22 -4.57 -15.17
N ASN A 32 14.33 -5.21 -14.79
CA ASN A 32 14.96 -6.15 -15.69
C ASN A 32 13.96 -7.29 -15.84
N THR A 33 13.36 -7.46 -17.02
CA THR A 33 12.61 -8.65 -17.42
C THR A 33 13.54 -9.85 -17.62
N THR A 34 14.55 -9.99 -16.77
CA THR A 34 15.30 -11.24 -16.63
C THR A 34 14.42 -12.14 -15.77
N THR A 35 13.74 -13.10 -16.40
CA THR A 35 13.01 -14.18 -15.72
C THR A 35 13.88 -14.75 -14.61
N ARG A 36 13.61 -14.36 -13.36
CA ARG A 36 14.28 -14.96 -12.21
C ARG A 36 13.87 -16.43 -12.18
N ALA A 37 14.83 -17.34 -12.04
CA ALA A 37 14.53 -18.75 -11.83
C ALA A 37 13.64 -18.88 -10.57
N ARG A 38 12.51 -19.57 -10.72
CA ARG A 38 11.50 -19.77 -9.67
C ARG A 38 12.05 -20.74 -8.63
N SER A 39 12.07 -20.32 -7.37
CA SER A 39 12.55 -21.12 -6.25
C SER A 39 11.41 -21.89 -5.58
N VAL A 40 11.59 -23.20 -5.38
CA VAL A 40 10.57 -24.08 -4.78
C VAL A 40 11.17 -24.83 -3.59
N THR A 41 10.57 -24.71 -2.41
CA THR A 41 10.94 -25.52 -1.25
C THR A 41 9.99 -26.69 -1.13
N VAL A 42 10.52 -27.91 -1.06
CA VAL A 42 9.75 -29.14 -0.82
C VAL A 42 9.92 -29.55 0.64
N ALA A 43 8.84 -29.44 1.40
CA ALA A 43 8.76 -29.70 2.85
C ALA A 43 7.71 -30.77 3.15
N VAL A 44 7.80 -31.91 2.45
CA VAL A 44 6.90 -33.06 2.57
C VAL A 44 7.53 -34.09 3.52
N ALA A 45 6.76 -34.58 4.49
CA ALA A 45 7.21 -35.56 5.48
C ALA A 45 7.03 -37.01 5.00
N ASP A 46 6.00 -37.30 4.20
CA ASP A 46 5.79 -38.61 3.58
C ASP A 46 6.83 -38.87 2.45
N PRO A 47 7.59 -39.98 2.51
CA PRO A 47 8.67 -40.27 1.56
C PRO A 47 8.20 -40.63 0.15
N ASP A 48 7.04 -41.28 0.00
CA ASP A 48 6.49 -41.62 -1.32
C ASP A 48 5.99 -40.34 -1.99
N LEU A 49 5.30 -39.49 -1.21
CA LEU A 49 4.78 -38.21 -1.67
C LEU A 49 5.92 -37.20 -1.99
N ASP A 50 6.99 -37.17 -1.20
CA ASP A 50 8.18 -36.36 -1.46
C ASP A 50 8.85 -36.78 -2.79
N ALA A 51 8.93 -38.08 -3.07
CA ALA A 51 9.47 -38.58 -4.33
C ALA A 51 8.64 -38.11 -5.54
N ASP A 52 7.30 -38.17 -5.45
CA ASP A 52 6.38 -37.70 -6.49
C ASP A 52 6.52 -36.18 -6.72
N VAL A 53 6.53 -35.38 -5.65
CA VAL A 53 6.71 -33.93 -5.74
C VAL A 53 8.07 -33.57 -6.35
N ARG A 54 9.16 -34.23 -5.92
CA ARG A 54 10.50 -33.99 -6.47
C ARG A 54 10.61 -34.37 -7.93
N ALA A 55 9.92 -35.43 -8.38
CA ALA A 55 9.87 -35.81 -9.78
C ALA A 55 9.23 -34.69 -10.63
N VAL A 56 8.14 -34.09 -10.15
CA VAL A 56 7.48 -32.96 -10.82
C VAL A 56 8.38 -31.72 -10.84
N VAL A 57 8.98 -31.34 -9.70
CA VAL A 57 9.90 -30.19 -9.61
C VAL A 57 11.10 -30.35 -10.55
N ALA A 58 11.68 -31.55 -10.62
CA ALA A 58 12.78 -31.87 -11.52
C ALA A 58 12.36 -31.81 -12.99
N ALA A 59 11.18 -32.34 -13.33
CA ALA A 59 10.64 -32.30 -14.68
C ALA A 59 10.38 -30.86 -15.18
N LEU A 60 10.03 -29.95 -14.27
CA LEU A 60 9.85 -28.52 -14.57
C LEU A 60 11.15 -27.70 -14.54
N ALA A 61 12.30 -28.33 -14.24
CA ALA A 61 13.59 -27.65 -14.06
C ALA A 61 13.53 -26.48 -13.05
N LEU A 62 12.74 -26.63 -11.98
CA LEU A 62 12.63 -25.63 -10.90
C LEU A 62 13.75 -25.85 -9.86
N ASP A 63 14.34 -24.77 -9.36
CA ASP A 63 15.43 -24.85 -8.38
C ASP A 63 14.87 -25.23 -6.99
N PRO A 64 15.26 -26.38 -6.41
CA PRO A 64 14.85 -26.75 -5.07
C PRO A 64 15.58 -25.86 -4.05
N GLY A 65 14.82 -25.00 -3.36
CA GLY A 65 15.32 -24.19 -2.25
C GLY A 65 15.66 -25.04 -1.03
N THR A 66 16.75 -24.73 -0.34
CA THR A 66 17.05 -25.28 0.99
C THR A 66 16.23 -24.56 2.05
N VAL A 67 15.58 -25.34 2.93
CA VAL A 67 14.89 -24.83 4.13
C VAL A 67 15.87 -24.00 4.96
N GLY A 68 15.60 -22.69 5.10
CA GLY A 68 16.31 -21.79 6.02
C GLY A 68 17.33 -20.79 5.44
N GLY A 69 17.36 -20.52 4.13
CA GLY A 69 18.42 -19.68 3.51
C GLY A 69 18.05 -18.51 2.59
N SER A 70 16.82 -18.39 2.07
CA SER A 70 16.39 -17.28 1.19
C SER A 70 14.86 -17.25 1.03
N PRO A 71 14.25 -16.10 0.66
CA PRO A 71 12.81 -16.06 0.38
C PRO A 71 12.49 -17.01 -0.79
N THR A 72 11.60 -17.97 -0.54
CA THR A 72 11.17 -18.98 -1.51
C THR A 72 9.89 -18.52 -2.19
N ASP A 73 9.71 -18.80 -3.47
CA ASP A 73 8.50 -18.39 -4.18
C ASP A 73 7.31 -19.35 -3.96
N VAL A 74 7.58 -20.66 -3.89
CA VAL A 74 6.57 -21.71 -3.60
C VAL A 74 7.06 -22.67 -2.53
N VAL A 75 6.19 -23.03 -1.59
CA VAL A 75 6.41 -24.14 -0.64
C VAL A 75 5.41 -25.25 -0.95
N VAL A 76 5.89 -26.48 -1.17
CA VAL A 76 5.06 -27.68 -1.28
C VAL A 76 5.17 -28.48 0.02
N THR A 77 4.04 -28.79 0.67
CA THR A 77 4.02 -29.41 2.00
C THR A 77 2.82 -30.36 2.13
N ASP A 78 2.99 -31.43 2.91
CA ASP A 78 1.90 -32.34 3.33
C ASP A 78 1.33 -31.98 4.70
N ARG A 79 1.96 -31.06 5.42
CA ARG A 79 1.49 -30.63 6.73
C ARG A 79 0.25 -29.73 6.67
N ALA A 80 -0.64 -29.92 7.63
CA ALA A 80 -1.85 -29.11 7.82
C ALA A 80 -1.55 -27.70 8.42
N ASP A 81 -0.43 -27.54 9.13
CA ASP A 81 0.02 -26.27 9.74
C ASP A 81 0.79 -25.38 8.75
N ALA A 82 0.40 -25.40 7.48
CA ALA A 82 0.97 -24.61 6.37
C ALA A 82 1.01 -23.08 6.63
N ALA A 83 0.19 -22.58 7.56
CA ALA A 83 0.10 -21.16 7.92
C ALA A 83 1.41 -20.56 8.47
N THR A 84 2.36 -21.37 8.95
CA THR A 84 3.62 -20.89 9.56
C THR A 84 4.68 -20.50 8.53
N TRP A 85 4.47 -20.78 7.23
CA TRP A 85 5.38 -20.43 6.13
C TRP A 85 5.10 -19.05 5.52
N ALA A 86 4.32 -18.22 6.22
CA ALA A 86 3.82 -16.90 5.78
C ALA A 86 4.92 -15.84 5.67
N GLY A 87 5.80 -15.99 4.67
CA GLY A 87 6.77 -14.98 4.23
C GLY A 87 6.52 -14.53 2.78
N GLY A 88 5.26 -14.56 2.32
CA GLY A 88 4.88 -14.21 0.93
C GLY A 88 5.04 -15.35 -0.09
N SER A 89 5.46 -16.54 0.33
CA SER A 89 5.52 -17.74 -0.50
C SER A 89 4.13 -18.32 -0.76
N ARG A 90 3.85 -18.77 -1.98
CA ARG A 90 2.64 -19.57 -2.25
C ARG A 90 2.81 -20.95 -1.61
N VAL A 91 1.86 -21.38 -0.78
CA VAL A 91 1.87 -22.74 -0.23
C VAL A 91 0.93 -23.63 -1.04
N VAL A 92 1.43 -24.78 -1.47
CA VAL A 92 0.66 -25.84 -2.15
C VAL A 92 0.64 -27.04 -1.22
N ARG A 93 -0.55 -27.41 -0.75
CA ARG A 93 -0.72 -28.62 0.07
C ARG A 93 -0.84 -29.83 -0.84
N VAL A 94 -0.10 -30.88 -0.52
CA VAL A 94 -0.15 -32.17 -1.21
C VAL A 94 -0.55 -33.27 -0.26
N GLY A 95 -1.19 -34.31 -0.77
CA GLY A 95 -1.57 -35.48 0.00
C GLY A 95 -1.57 -36.73 -0.87
N SER A 96 -1.48 -37.90 -0.25
CA SER A 96 -1.60 -39.14 -1.00
C SER A 96 -3.04 -39.37 -1.45
N ASP A 97 -3.23 -39.96 -2.63
CA ASP A 97 -4.51 -40.52 -3.09
C ASP A 97 -5.03 -41.65 -2.17
N ARG A 98 -4.16 -42.20 -1.31
CA ARG A 98 -4.46 -43.31 -0.39
C ARG A 98 -5.14 -42.84 0.89
N GLU A 99 -5.13 -41.55 1.18
CA GLU A 99 -5.72 -40.98 2.39
C GLU A 99 -7.08 -40.33 2.09
N PRO A 100 -8.15 -40.70 2.83
CA PRO A 100 -9.53 -40.34 2.50
C PRO A 100 -9.95 -38.94 3.01
N ASP A 101 -9.08 -37.94 2.88
CA ASP A 101 -9.33 -36.60 3.41
C ASP A 101 -9.94 -35.67 2.32
N ASP A 102 -11.16 -35.18 2.57
CA ASP A 102 -11.98 -34.36 1.64
C ASP A 102 -11.63 -32.85 1.72
N ASP A 103 -10.36 -32.52 1.97
CA ASP A 103 -9.90 -31.12 1.90
C ASP A 103 -9.68 -30.73 0.43
N ASP A 104 -10.62 -29.98 -0.14
CA ASP A 104 -10.58 -29.41 -1.50
C ASP A 104 -9.30 -28.56 -1.76
N GLY A 105 -8.57 -28.17 -0.71
CA GLY A 105 -7.31 -27.45 -0.80
C GLY A 105 -6.05 -28.32 -0.96
N VAL A 106 -6.17 -29.65 -1.00
CA VAL A 106 -5.05 -30.59 -1.08
C VAL A 106 -4.94 -31.22 -2.47
N VAL A 107 -3.80 -31.02 -3.13
CA VAL A 107 -3.50 -31.69 -4.40
C VAL A 107 -3.11 -33.15 -4.12
N ARG A 108 -3.93 -34.08 -4.61
CA ARG A 108 -3.74 -35.51 -4.37
C ARG A 108 -2.76 -36.12 -5.38
N LEU A 109 -1.78 -36.88 -4.93
CA LEU A 109 -0.77 -37.50 -5.80
C LEU A 109 -0.80 -39.04 -5.71
N PRO A 110 -0.51 -39.73 -6.82
CA PRO A 110 -0.04 -39.19 -8.11
C PRO A 110 -1.14 -38.64 -9.04
N SER A 111 -2.43 -38.86 -8.77
CA SER A 111 -3.52 -38.58 -9.72
C SER A 111 -3.67 -37.10 -10.11
N GLY A 112 -3.40 -36.18 -9.18
CA GLY A 112 -3.43 -34.72 -9.34
C GLY A 112 -2.09 -34.10 -9.77
N THR A 113 -1.20 -34.86 -10.41
CA THR A 113 0.08 -34.33 -10.93
C THR A 113 -0.11 -33.10 -11.83
N GLY A 114 -1.18 -33.09 -12.65
CA GLY A 114 -1.52 -31.94 -13.50
C GLY A 114 -1.86 -30.69 -12.70
N ASP A 115 -2.55 -30.83 -11.57
CA ASP A 115 -2.92 -29.72 -10.69
C ASP A 115 -1.70 -29.20 -9.93
N LEU A 116 -0.78 -30.08 -9.52
CA LEU A 116 0.50 -29.67 -8.96
C LEU A 116 1.34 -28.89 -9.97
N VAL A 117 1.43 -29.36 -11.23
CA VAL A 117 2.09 -28.63 -12.32
C VAL A 117 1.42 -27.28 -12.54
N GLY A 118 0.08 -27.23 -12.57
CA GLY A 118 -0.70 -26.01 -12.67
C GLY A 118 -0.37 -25.02 -11.54
N ALA A 119 -0.32 -25.48 -10.29
CA ALA A 119 0.01 -24.65 -9.13
C ALA A 119 1.48 -24.15 -9.14
N LEU A 120 2.41 -25.02 -9.56
CA LEU A 120 3.85 -24.75 -9.69
C LEU A 120 4.21 -23.88 -10.90
N LEU A 121 3.36 -23.80 -11.92
CA LEU A 121 3.57 -22.95 -13.09
C LEU A 121 2.71 -21.69 -13.07
N ALA A 122 1.59 -21.70 -12.32
CA ALA A 122 0.72 -20.55 -12.17
C ALA A 122 1.55 -19.32 -11.76
N PRO A 123 1.33 -18.14 -12.39
CA PRO A 123 2.14 -16.95 -12.17
C PRO A 123 2.38 -16.72 -10.68
N LEU A 124 3.65 -16.65 -10.28
CA LEU A 124 3.99 -16.20 -8.95
C LEU A 124 3.53 -14.76 -8.81
N GLN A 125 2.93 -14.42 -7.68
CA GLN A 125 2.81 -13.02 -7.31
C GLN A 125 4.23 -12.55 -6.96
N THR A 126 5.04 -12.23 -7.97
CA THR A 126 6.29 -11.49 -7.78
C THR A 126 5.90 -10.22 -7.05
N ARG A 127 6.37 -10.05 -5.80
CA ARG A 127 6.03 -8.96 -4.86
C ARG A 127 5.12 -7.90 -5.49
N SER A 128 3.81 -8.08 -5.30
CA SER A 128 2.80 -7.13 -5.74
C SER A 128 3.22 -5.73 -5.32
N GLY A 129 3.02 -4.73 -6.18
CA GLY A 129 3.34 -3.36 -5.85
C GLY A 129 2.67 -2.95 -4.53
N PRO A 130 3.28 -2.00 -3.78
CA PRO A 130 2.79 -1.73 -2.44
C PRO A 130 1.37 -1.18 -2.44
N PHE A 131 0.64 -1.42 -1.36
CA PHE A 131 -0.74 -0.99 -1.19
C PHE A 131 -0.92 -0.26 0.13
N ILE A 132 -1.24 1.02 0.03
CA ILE A 132 -1.53 1.89 1.17
C ILE A 132 -3.01 2.18 1.18
N VAL A 133 -3.69 1.90 2.28
CA VAL A 133 -5.07 2.33 2.51
C VAL A 133 -5.06 3.51 3.47
N VAL A 134 -5.79 4.56 3.12
CA VAL A 134 -5.98 5.73 3.96
C VAL A 134 -7.46 5.84 4.30
N THR A 135 -7.76 6.03 5.59
CA THR A 135 -9.13 6.16 6.08
C THR A 135 -9.20 7.24 7.16
N GLY A 136 -10.39 7.81 7.37
CA GLY A 136 -10.66 8.70 8.48
C GLY A 136 -11.35 7.96 9.63
N ALA A 137 -10.82 8.09 10.85
CA ALA A 137 -11.56 7.71 12.06
C ALA A 137 -12.84 8.55 12.23
N VAL A 138 -12.80 9.80 11.76
CA VAL A 138 -13.93 10.73 11.76
C VAL A 138 -14.02 11.48 10.43
N GLY A 139 -15.23 11.92 10.06
CA GLY A 139 -15.46 12.75 8.88
C GLY A 139 -14.69 14.08 8.92
N GLY A 140 -14.15 14.50 7.77
CA GLY A 140 -13.47 15.79 7.63
C GLY A 140 -12.11 15.90 8.35
N CYS A 141 -11.51 14.78 8.77
CA CYS A 141 -10.15 14.75 9.34
C CYS A 141 -9.05 15.02 8.29
N GLY A 142 -9.35 14.80 7.00
CA GLY A 142 -8.41 15.02 5.89
C GLY A 142 -7.79 13.76 5.30
N ALA A 143 -8.43 12.59 5.46
CA ALA A 143 -7.99 11.31 4.87
C ALA A 143 -7.72 11.43 3.36
N SER A 144 -8.68 11.92 2.57
CA SER A 144 -8.53 12.14 1.13
C SER A 144 -7.36 13.06 0.76
N THR A 145 -7.15 14.10 1.57
CA THR A 145 -6.01 15.02 1.38
C THR A 145 -4.67 14.34 1.67
N LEU A 146 -4.63 13.45 2.67
CA LEU A 146 -3.46 12.67 2.99
C LEU A 146 -3.19 11.58 1.93
N ALA A 147 -4.22 10.89 1.44
CA ALA A 147 -4.12 9.94 0.34
C ALA A 147 -3.56 10.59 -0.94
N ALA A 148 -4.13 11.73 -1.34
CA ALA A 148 -3.61 12.53 -2.44
C ALA A 148 -2.15 12.96 -2.21
N ALA A 149 -1.80 13.31 -0.96
CA ALA A 149 -0.42 13.68 -0.64
C ALA A 149 0.55 12.51 -0.78
N LEU A 150 0.22 11.33 -0.26
CA LEU A 150 1.04 10.13 -0.44
C LEU A 150 1.25 9.82 -1.92
N ALA A 151 0.17 9.82 -2.70
CA ALA A 151 0.23 9.50 -4.12
C ALA A 151 1.08 10.50 -4.92
N VAL A 152 0.90 11.80 -4.68
CA VAL A 152 1.70 12.86 -5.35
C VAL A 152 3.18 12.76 -4.98
N ARG A 153 3.50 12.39 -3.74
CA ARG A 153 4.89 12.28 -3.27
C ARG A 153 5.59 11.01 -3.75
N ALA A 154 4.84 9.93 -3.99
CA ALA A 154 5.38 8.67 -4.50
C ALA A 154 5.56 8.63 -6.02
N ALA A 155 4.71 9.33 -6.77
CA ALA A 155 4.70 9.33 -8.24
C ALA A 155 6.06 9.61 -8.94
N PRO A 156 6.96 10.46 -8.42
CA PRO A 156 8.28 10.64 -9.01
C PRO A 156 9.19 9.40 -8.94
N SER A 157 8.84 8.43 -8.10
CA SER A 157 9.66 7.26 -7.78
C SER A 157 9.07 5.94 -8.28
N LEU A 158 7.74 5.85 -8.30
CA LEU A 158 7.02 4.64 -8.69
C LEU A 158 5.69 5.02 -9.36
N ARG A 159 5.31 4.30 -10.42
CA ARG A 159 3.98 4.47 -11.05
C ARG A 159 2.92 4.27 -9.98
N THR A 160 2.17 5.32 -9.70
CA THR A 160 1.24 5.37 -8.57
C THR A 160 -0.19 5.52 -9.07
N LEU A 161 -1.10 4.71 -8.55
CA LEU A 161 -2.54 4.83 -8.77
C LEU A 161 -3.20 5.28 -7.47
N LEU A 162 -3.88 6.43 -7.53
CA LEU A 162 -4.76 6.91 -6.46
C LEU A 162 -6.19 6.44 -6.74
N VAL A 163 -6.81 5.71 -5.81
CA VAL A 163 -8.14 5.11 -5.97
C VAL A 163 -9.10 5.66 -4.91
N GLU A 164 -10.29 6.10 -5.32
CA GLU A 164 -11.35 6.59 -4.41
C GLU A 164 -12.33 5.48 -3.98
N ALA A 165 -11.90 4.57 -3.10
CA ALA A 165 -12.74 3.47 -2.65
C ALA A 165 -13.99 3.91 -1.86
N ASP A 166 -14.03 5.12 -1.28
CA ASP A 166 -15.20 5.65 -0.57
C ASP A 166 -16.47 5.69 -1.46
N PRO A 167 -17.55 4.94 -1.13
CA PRO A 167 -18.84 5.01 -1.83
C PRO A 167 -19.51 6.38 -1.81
N HIS A 168 -19.15 7.22 -0.85
CA HIS A 168 -19.61 8.59 -0.69
C HIS A 168 -18.62 9.63 -1.25
N GLY A 169 -17.57 9.17 -1.95
CA GLY A 169 -16.59 10.00 -2.61
C GLY A 169 -17.21 11.00 -3.59
N THR A 170 -16.51 12.11 -3.82
CA THR A 170 -16.99 13.21 -4.68
C THR A 170 -16.09 13.46 -5.89
N GLY A 171 -14.99 12.71 -6.00
CA GLY A 171 -13.97 12.88 -7.01
C GLY A 171 -12.63 13.30 -6.39
N LEU A 172 -11.74 12.34 -6.13
CA LEU A 172 -10.37 12.64 -5.67
C LEU A 172 -9.56 13.47 -6.67
N ASP A 173 -9.90 13.38 -7.95
CA ASP A 173 -9.32 14.17 -9.03
C ASP A 173 -9.52 15.68 -8.82
N LEU A 174 -10.59 16.10 -8.13
CA LEU A 174 -10.86 17.50 -7.77
C LEU A 174 -9.80 18.08 -6.84
N LEU A 175 -9.19 17.28 -5.95
CA LEU A 175 -8.10 17.76 -5.10
C LEU A 175 -6.85 18.09 -5.91
N LEU A 176 -6.68 17.40 -7.04
CA LEU A 176 -5.49 17.43 -7.88
C LEU A 176 -5.65 18.32 -9.12
N GLY A 177 -6.86 18.86 -9.38
CA GLY A 177 -7.14 19.67 -10.57
C GLY A 177 -7.19 18.83 -11.85
N ALA A 178 -7.47 17.53 -11.72
CA ALA A 178 -7.47 16.58 -12.83
C ALA A 178 -8.88 16.26 -13.36
N GLU A 179 -9.91 16.93 -12.85
CA GLU A 179 -11.32 16.62 -13.11
C GLU A 179 -11.76 16.80 -14.57
N GLY A 180 -11.10 17.68 -15.32
CA GLY A 180 -11.34 17.91 -16.74
C GLY A 180 -10.63 16.91 -17.66
N ARG A 181 -9.81 15.99 -17.13
CA ARG A 181 -9.10 15.00 -17.93
C ARG A 181 -10.03 13.83 -18.27
N PRO A 182 -10.12 13.41 -19.54
CA PRO A 182 -10.89 12.24 -19.93
C PRO A 182 -10.21 10.96 -19.44
N GLY A 183 -11.00 9.93 -19.15
CA GLY A 183 -10.52 8.61 -18.74
C GLY A 183 -11.52 7.89 -17.84
N LEU A 184 -11.13 6.70 -17.38
CA LEU A 184 -11.95 5.83 -16.53
C LEU A 184 -12.29 6.46 -15.19
N ARG A 185 -13.47 6.12 -14.69
CA ARG A 185 -13.92 6.26 -13.30
C ARG A 185 -14.03 4.89 -12.65
N ILE A 186 -14.19 4.86 -11.34
CA ILE A 186 -14.29 3.60 -10.57
C ILE A 186 -15.39 2.70 -11.10
N GLU A 187 -16.53 3.29 -11.46
CA GLU A 187 -17.72 2.58 -11.92
C GLU A 187 -17.52 1.93 -13.30
N ASP A 188 -16.54 2.41 -14.07
CA ASP A 188 -16.21 1.86 -15.39
C ASP A 188 -15.32 0.60 -15.28
N VAL A 189 -14.69 0.37 -14.12
CA VAL A 189 -13.80 -0.77 -13.91
C VAL A 189 -14.61 -2.00 -13.50
N ARG A 190 -14.61 -3.01 -14.36
CA ARG A 190 -15.35 -4.26 -14.18
C ARG A 190 -14.54 -5.30 -13.39
N ALA A 191 -14.48 -5.10 -12.07
CA ALA A 191 -13.81 -6.05 -11.17
C ALA A 191 -14.46 -7.45 -11.18
N ASP A 192 -15.76 -7.53 -11.46
CA ASP A 192 -16.56 -8.76 -11.58
C ASP A 192 -16.13 -9.66 -12.75
N LEU A 193 -15.38 -9.13 -13.72
CA LEU A 193 -14.94 -9.84 -14.92
C LEU A 193 -13.45 -10.26 -14.85
N GLY A 194 -12.89 -10.37 -13.66
CA GLY A 194 -11.48 -10.76 -13.46
C GLY A 194 -10.49 -9.59 -13.39
N GLY A 195 -10.99 -8.35 -13.38
CA GLY A 195 -10.18 -7.14 -13.30
C GLY A 195 -9.57 -6.72 -14.65
N PRO A 196 -9.17 -5.44 -14.79
CA PRO A 196 -8.61 -4.94 -16.04
C PRO A 196 -7.17 -5.42 -16.26
N ASP A 197 -6.73 -5.50 -17.52
CA ASP A 197 -5.32 -5.63 -17.85
C ASP A 197 -4.53 -4.42 -17.27
N PRO A 198 -3.36 -4.62 -16.64
CA PRO A 198 -2.66 -3.53 -15.96
C PRO A 198 -2.23 -2.36 -16.85
N GLU A 199 -1.73 -2.61 -18.06
CA GLU A 199 -1.30 -1.53 -18.97
C GLU A 199 -2.52 -0.87 -19.64
N ALA A 200 -3.57 -1.63 -19.92
CA ALA A 200 -4.84 -1.07 -20.38
C ALA A 200 -5.49 -0.17 -19.32
N LEU A 201 -5.48 -0.58 -18.05
CA LEU A 201 -5.92 0.25 -16.93
C LEU A 201 -5.10 1.54 -16.88
N TRP A 202 -3.76 1.42 -16.88
CA TRP A 202 -2.87 2.57 -16.80
C TRP A 202 -3.06 3.56 -17.95
N GLY A 203 -3.22 3.06 -19.18
CA GLY A 203 -3.46 3.89 -20.37
C GLY A 203 -4.82 4.59 -20.39
N ALA A 204 -5.78 4.10 -19.61
CA ALA A 204 -7.16 4.60 -19.61
C ALA A 204 -7.51 5.48 -18.40
N VAL A 205 -6.70 5.47 -17.32
CA VAL A 205 -6.93 6.35 -16.16
C VAL A 205 -6.47 7.79 -16.41
N PRO A 206 -7.20 8.80 -15.90
CA PRO A 206 -6.73 10.18 -15.91
C PRO A 206 -5.41 10.36 -15.17
N GLU A 207 -4.38 10.87 -15.87
CA GLU A 207 -3.08 11.18 -15.25
C GLU A 207 -3.05 12.59 -14.66
N ALA A 208 -3.03 12.72 -13.33
CA ALA A 208 -2.98 14.02 -12.65
C ALA A 208 -1.62 14.73 -12.79
N GLN A 209 -0.55 13.94 -12.94
CA GLN A 209 0.83 14.39 -13.17
C GLN A 209 1.66 13.19 -13.66
N PRO A 210 2.86 13.40 -14.24
CA PRO A 210 3.75 12.32 -14.64
C PRO A 210 3.89 11.24 -13.55
N GLY A 211 3.46 10.02 -13.87
CA GLY A 211 3.55 8.86 -12.98
C GLY A 211 2.44 8.73 -11.93
N LEU A 212 1.38 9.55 -11.99
CA LEU A 212 0.21 9.48 -11.09
C LEU A 212 -1.10 9.38 -11.88
N GLY A 213 -1.66 8.16 -11.93
CA GLY A 213 -3.05 7.93 -12.37
C GLY A 213 -4.03 8.14 -11.22
N VAL A 214 -5.24 8.60 -11.53
CA VAL A 214 -6.31 8.80 -10.54
C VAL A 214 -7.59 8.13 -11.01
N LEU A 215 -8.06 7.14 -10.27
CA LEU A 215 -9.35 6.49 -10.47
C LEU A 215 -10.33 7.05 -9.44
N ALA A 216 -11.03 8.11 -9.84
CA ALA A 216 -12.01 8.81 -9.01
C ALA A 216 -13.43 8.27 -9.24
N ARG A 217 -14.33 8.46 -8.27
CA ARG A 217 -15.77 8.19 -8.41
C ARG A 217 -16.38 9.08 -9.49
N SER A 218 -17.39 8.55 -10.18
CA SER A 218 -18.18 9.32 -11.12
C SER A 218 -19.03 10.36 -10.41
N ARG A 219 -19.03 11.58 -10.94
CA ARG A 219 -19.89 12.67 -10.48
C ARG A 219 -21.31 12.58 -11.05
N SER A 220 -21.50 11.78 -12.09
CA SER A 220 -22.77 11.61 -12.80
C SER A 220 -23.57 10.49 -12.16
N ARG A 221 -23.99 10.70 -10.91
CA ARG A 221 -24.80 9.73 -10.17
C ARG A 221 -26.25 10.20 -10.12
N PRO A 222 -27.24 9.33 -10.37
CA PRO A 222 -28.64 9.62 -10.05
C PRO A 222 -28.75 9.95 -8.55
N ALA A 223 -29.48 11.01 -8.21
CA ALA A 223 -29.58 11.51 -6.83
C ALA A 223 -30.19 10.48 -5.85
N ASP A 224 -30.92 9.50 -6.37
CA ASP A 224 -31.62 8.43 -5.68
C ASP A 224 -30.87 7.09 -5.67
N ALA A 225 -29.74 6.98 -6.36
CA ALA A 225 -28.98 5.73 -6.40
C ALA A 225 -28.37 5.44 -5.02
N ASP A 226 -28.51 4.20 -4.53
CA ASP A 226 -27.91 3.72 -3.28
C ASP A 226 -26.37 3.56 -3.41
N PRO A 227 -25.54 4.29 -2.62
CA PRO A 227 -24.08 4.20 -2.67
C PRO A 227 -23.52 2.81 -2.54
N ALA A 228 -24.18 1.96 -1.76
CA ALA A 228 -23.76 0.58 -1.53
C ALA A 228 -24.03 -0.36 -2.73
N ARG A 229 -24.79 0.09 -3.75
CA ARG A 229 -25.17 -0.72 -4.92
C ARG A 229 -24.50 -0.30 -6.22
N VAL A 230 -23.62 0.70 -6.17
CA VAL A 230 -22.86 1.13 -7.34
C VAL A 230 -21.71 0.14 -7.56
N PRO A 231 -21.43 -0.28 -8.81
CA PRO A 231 -20.27 -1.10 -9.10
C PRO A 231 -18.99 -0.51 -8.48
N ASP A 232 -18.32 -1.32 -7.68
CA ASP A 232 -17.05 -0.95 -7.07
C ASP A 232 -15.90 -1.62 -7.84
N GLY A 233 -15.32 -0.84 -8.75
CA GLY A 233 -14.15 -1.27 -9.51
C GLY A 233 -12.83 -1.14 -8.74
N ALA A 234 -12.82 -0.58 -7.52
CA ALA A 234 -11.61 -0.36 -6.75
C ALA A 234 -10.81 -1.65 -6.51
N PRO A 235 -11.40 -2.79 -6.10
CA PRO A 235 -10.64 -4.03 -5.88
C PRO A 235 -9.92 -4.51 -7.14
N GLY A 236 -10.59 -4.47 -8.29
CA GLY A 236 -10.01 -4.88 -9.58
C GLY A 236 -8.89 -3.94 -10.02
N ALA A 237 -9.07 -2.63 -9.85
CA ALA A 237 -8.04 -1.64 -10.18
C ALA A 237 -6.81 -1.76 -9.26
N VAL A 238 -7.03 -1.97 -7.96
CA VAL A 238 -5.97 -2.22 -6.97
C VAL A 238 -5.18 -3.46 -7.39
N GLN A 239 -5.86 -4.58 -7.62
CA GLN A 239 -5.22 -5.84 -8.00
C GLN A 239 -4.40 -5.70 -9.28
N ALA A 240 -4.97 -5.11 -10.33
CA ALA A 240 -4.30 -4.95 -11.62
C ALA A 240 -3.05 -4.07 -11.52
N HIS A 241 -3.15 -2.90 -10.89
CA HIS A 241 -2.01 -1.98 -10.79
C HIS A 241 -0.90 -2.54 -9.91
N ARG A 242 -1.25 -3.22 -8.81
CA ARG A 242 -0.26 -3.89 -7.97
C ARG A 242 0.41 -5.06 -8.69
N ALA A 243 -0.33 -5.82 -9.50
CA ALA A 243 0.24 -6.92 -10.28
C ALA A 243 1.31 -6.44 -11.30
N ALA A 244 1.21 -5.19 -11.77
CA ALA A 244 2.26 -4.54 -12.57
C ALA A 244 3.42 -3.95 -11.74
N GLY A 245 3.45 -4.17 -10.43
CA GLY A 245 4.48 -3.64 -9.52
C GLY A 245 4.29 -2.17 -9.14
N GLY A 246 3.16 -1.55 -9.50
CA GLY A 246 2.86 -0.15 -9.18
C GLY A 246 2.35 0.05 -7.75
N LEU A 247 2.58 1.25 -7.19
CA LEU A 247 2.02 1.63 -5.89
C LEU A 247 0.53 1.95 -6.03
N VAL A 248 -0.29 1.42 -5.14
CA VAL A 248 -1.68 1.85 -4.98
C VAL A 248 -1.85 2.60 -3.67
N VAL A 249 -2.48 3.77 -3.73
CA VAL A 249 -2.99 4.50 -2.57
C VAL A 249 -4.51 4.54 -2.67
N SER A 250 -5.22 3.88 -1.77
CA SER A 250 -6.68 3.89 -1.73
C SER A 250 -7.19 4.82 -0.64
N ASP A 251 -8.11 5.72 -0.98
CA ASP A 251 -8.91 6.49 -0.03
C ASP A 251 -10.22 5.74 0.24
N LEU A 252 -10.31 5.16 1.42
CA LEU A 252 -11.41 4.29 1.82
C LEU A 252 -12.62 5.06 2.35
N GLY A 253 -12.46 6.32 2.74
CA GLY A 253 -13.48 7.01 3.54
C GLY A 253 -13.47 6.52 4.98
N GLY A 254 -14.50 5.77 5.40
CA GLY A 254 -14.64 5.25 6.76
C GLY A 254 -14.33 3.75 6.91
N LEU A 255 -14.15 3.27 8.15
CA LEU A 255 -13.80 1.86 8.45
C LEU A 255 -15.01 0.91 8.55
N ALA A 256 -16.23 1.40 8.46
CA ALA A 256 -17.42 0.54 8.50
C ALA A 256 -17.39 -0.44 7.32
N ASP A 257 -17.48 -1.75 7.61
CA ASP A 257 -17.47 -2.84 6.62
C ASP A 257 -16.23 -2.87 5.71
N ALA A 258 -15.11 -2.31 6.16
CA ALA A 258 -13.90 -2.12 5.36
C ALA A 258 -13.04 -3.38 5.13
N GLY A 259 -13.40 -4.53 5.73
CA GLY A 259 -12.58 -5.75 5.72
C GLY A 259 -12.01 -6.13 4.34
N PRO A 260 -12.85 -6.24 3.29
CA PRO A 260 -12.36 -6.55 1.94
C PRO A 260 -11.45 -5.48 1.33
N ALA A 261 -11.71 -4.19 1.61
CA ALA A 261 -10.91 -3.09 1.07
C ALA A 261 -9.53 -2.93 1.76
N LEU A 262 -9.39 -3.48 2.97
CA LEU A 262 -8.12 -3.55 3.71
C LEU A 262 -7.31 -4.81 3.36
N ALA A 263 -7.91 -5.79 2.69
CA ALA A 263 -7.27 -7.06 2.40
C ALA A 263 -5.98 -6.86 1.58
N GLY A 264 -4.86 -7.35 2.11
CA GLY A 264 -3.55 -7.26 1.48
C GLY A 264 -2.94 -5.85 1.45
N ALA A 265 -3.44 -4.91 2.26
CA ALA A 265 -2.80 -3.62 2.49
C ALA A 265 -1.47 -3.80 3.23
N ASP A 266 -0.41 -3.20 2.70
CA ASP A 266 0.92 -3.20 3.32
C ASP A 266 1.04 -2.12 4.40
N LEU A 267 0.19 -1.09 4.32
CA LEU A 267 0.08 -0.03 5.31
C LEU A 267 -1.34 0.51 5.36
N VAL A 268 -1.92 0.56 6.57
CA VAL A 268 -3.19 1.25 6.82
C VAL A 268 -2.92 2.51 7.63
N VAL A 269 -3.34 3.66 7.10
CA VAL A 269 -3.18 4.97 7.72
C VAL A 269 -4.54 5.51 8.14
N VAL A 270 -4.71 5.73 9.44
CA VAL A 270 -5.95 6.27 10.01
C VAL A 270 -5.73 7.74 10.36
N ALA A 271 -6.44 8.64 9.68
CA ALA A 271 -6.46 10.05 10.01
C ALA A 271 -7.52 10.35 11.07
N THR A 272 -7.18 11.16 12.07
CA THR A 272 -8.13 11.64 13.09
C THR A 272 -7.90 13.11 13.42
N ARG A 273 -8.70 13.67 14.34
CA ARG A 273 -8.56 15.04 14.85
C ARG A 273 -8.15 15.02 16.32
N ALA A 274 -7.50 16.08 16.78
CA ALA A 274 -7.07 16.22 18.16
C ALA A 274 -8.21 16.66 19.12
N ASP A 275 -9.34 15.95 19.08
CA ASP A 275 -10.51 16.19 19.92
C ASP A 275 -11.05 14.88 20.53
N ILE A 276 -12.00 14.96 21.47
CA ILE A 276 -12.53 13.78 22.19
C ILE A 276 -13.17 12.78 21.22
N GLN A 277 -13.92 13.24 20.22
CA GLN A 277 -14.57 12.35 19.25
C GLN A 277 -13.52 11.64 18.39
N GLY A 278 -12.50 12.38 17.95
CA GLY A 278 -11.35 11.86 17.23
C GLY A 278 -10.56 10.85 18.04
N ALA A 279 -10.40 11.06 19.35
CA ALA A 279 -9.71 10.14 20.24
C ALA A 279 -10.46 8.81 20.40
N VAL A 280 -11.76 8.88 20.70
CA VAL A 280 -12.61 7.68 20.82
C VAL A 280 -12.67 6.90 19.51
N ALA A 281 -12.82 7.61 18.39
CA ALA A 281 -12.85 6.99 17.08
C ALA A 281 -11.49 6.39 16.67
N ALA A 282 -10.37 7.03 17.04
CA ALA A 282 -9.04 6.48 16.83
C ALA A 282 -8.85 5.16 17.61
N GLY A 283 -9.30 5.10 18.87
CA GLY A 283 -9.24 3.87 19.65
C GLY A 283 -10.01 2.71 19.02
N ARG A 284 -11.20 2.98 18.47
CA ARG A 284 -11.97 1.98 17.69
C ARG A 284 -11.20 1.55 16.44
N ALA A 285 -10.74 2.51 15.64
CA ALA A 285 -10.01 2.24 14.41
C ALA A 285 -8.73 1.41 14.62
N VAL A 286 -7.96 1.70 15.66
CA VAL A 286 -6.74 0.94 16.00
C VAL A 286 -7.07 -0.46 16.53
N SER A 287 -8.21 -0.62 17.23
CA SER A 287 -8.69 -1.93 17.67
C SER A 287 -9.18 -2.78 16.49
N ASP A 288 -9.89 -2.18 15.55
CA ASP A 288 -10.42 -2.85 14.35
C ASP A 288 -9.30 -3.19 13.36
N VAL A 289 -8.25 -2.36 13.29
CA VAL A 289 -7.09 -2.55 12.41
C VAL A 289 -5.78 -2.51 13.22
N PRO A 290 -5.41 -3.63 13.86
CA PRO A 290 -4.15 -3.73 14.58
C PRO A 290 -2.95 -3.38 13.69
N GLY A 291 -2.05 -2.54 14.21
CA GLY A 291 -0.87 -2.07 13.46
C GLY A 291 -1.11 -0.87 12.55
N ALA A 292 -2.33 -0.33 12.49
CA ALA A 292 -2.61 0.90 11.75
C ALA A 292 -1.76 2.08 12.29
N VAL A 293 -1.30 2.92 11.36
CA VAL A 293 -0.55 4.13 11.68
C VAL A 293 -1.53 5.29 11.85
N LEU A 294 -1.48 5.92 13.02
CA LEU A 294 -2.37 7.03 13.33
C LEU A 294 -1.78 8.38 12.86
N VAL A 295 -2.55 9.17 12.13
CA VAL A 295 -2.20 10.56 11.79
C VAL A 295 -3.17 11.49 12.48
N VAL A 296 -2.70 12.15 13.53
CA VAL A 296 -3.52 13.07 14.32
C VAL A 296 -3.39 14.46 13.73
N ARG A 297 -4.49 14.98 13.16
CA ARG A 297 -4.57 16.37 12.75
C ARG A 297 -4.74 17.26 13.98
N ALA A 298 -3.75 18.12 14.22
CA ALA A 298 -3.72 18.99 15.41
C ALA A 298 -3.49 20.47 15.06
N GLY A 299 -4.22 21.36 15.69
CA GLY A 299 -4.18 22.81 15.54
C GLY A 299 -3.91 23.52 16.87
N ARG A 300 -3.71 24.84 16.80
CA ARG A 300 -3.60 25.66 18.01
C ARG A 300 -5.00 25.80 18.62
N GLY A 301 -5.14 25.38 19.87
CA GLY A 301 -6.42 25.46 20.60
C GLY A 301 -7.23 24.16 20.57
N ASP A 302 -6.70 23.10 19.96
CA ASP A 302 -7.30 21.77 20.09
C ASP A 302 -7.26 21.30 21.56
N PRO A 303 -8.33 20.63 22.03
CA PRO A 303 -8.49 20.30 23.44
C PRO A 303 -7.60 19.16 23.93
N LEU A 304 -7.02 18.36 23.03
CA LEU A 304 -6.21 17.18 23.37
C LEU A 304 -4.85 17.24 22.67
N HIS A 305 -3.82 16.71 23.34
CA HIS A 305 -2.52 16.53 22.71
C HIS A 305 -2.51 15.24 21.86
N ALA A 306 -1.82 15.26 20.73
CA ALA A 306 -1.79 14.11 19.82
C ALA A 306 -1.17 12.85 20.46
N ALA A 307 -0.20 13.02 21.36
CA ALA A 307 0.41 11.92 22.11
C ALA A 307 -0.62 11.22 23.01
N ASP A 308 -1.42 11.99 23.77
CA ASP A 308 -2.44 11.43 24.66
C ASP A 308 -3.50 10.63 23.88
N ILE A 309 -3.83 11.10 22.67
CA ILE A 309 -4.74 10.37 21.78
C ILE A 309 -4.11 9.06 21.30
N ALA A 310 -2.86 9.09 20.85
CA ALA A 310 -2.16 7.90 20.39
C ALA A 310 -2.01 6.87 21.51
N ASP A 311 -1.61 7.33 22.70
CA ASP A 311 -1.46 6.51 23.90
C ASP A 311 -2.81 5.90 24.31
N SER A 312 -3.89 6.70 24.33
CA SER A 312 -5.23 6.20 24.66
C SER A 312 -5.78 5.23 23.62
N ALA A 313 -5.43 5.42 22.35
CA ALA A 313 -5.84 4.52 21.26
C ALA A 313 -4.99 3.24 21.20
N GLY A 314 -3.88 3.16 21.93
CA GLY A 314 -2.92 2.05 21.85
C GLY A 314 -2.13 2.02 20.53
N ALA A 315 -1.96 3.17 19.88
CA ALA A 315 -1.29 3.25 18.57
C ALA A 315 0.23 3.14 18.72
N ALA A 316 0.83 2.08 18.17
CA ALA A 316 2.28 1.88 18.17
C ALA A 316 3.04 2.90 17.30
N HIS A 317 2.42 3.35 16.22
CA HIS A 317 3.00 4.29 15.27
C HIS A 317 2.04 5.44 15.01
N TRP A 318 2.53 6.68 15.18
CA TRP A 318 1.70 7.85 14.96
C TRP A 318 2.50 9.08 14.52
N TYR A 319 1.80 9.99 13.84
CA TYR A 319 2.33 11.25 13.33
C TYR A 319 1.38 12.41 13.64
N VAL A 320 1.95 13.61 13.78
CA VAL A 320 1.17 14.85 13.88
C VAL A 320 1.12 15.52 12.52
N LEU A 321 -0.09 15.75 12.02
CA LEU A 321 -0.35 16.64 10.88
C LEU A 321 -0.86 17.99 11.41
N PRO A 322 -0.05 19.05 11.43
CA PRO A 322 -0.54 20.33 11.91
C PRO A 322 -1.64 20.88 10.98
N GLU A 323 -2.56 21.67 11.52
CA GLU A 323 -3.49 22.43 10.69
C GLU A 323 -2.70 23.44 9.83
N ILE A 324 -2.89 23.35 8.51
CA ILE A 324 -2.18 24.17 7.54
C ILE A 324 -3.22 24.82 6.62
N GLY A 325 -3.54 26.10 6.85
CA GLY A 325 -4.51 26.82 6.03
C GLY A 325 -4.16 26.87 4.53
N ALA A 326 -2.88 26.73 4.17
CA ALA A 326 -2.46 26.59 2.78
C ALA A 326 -2.86 25.25 2.14
N VAL A 327 -2.94 24.16 2.92
CA VAL A 327 -3.45 22.87 2.44
C VAL A 327 -4.93 23.01 2.13
N ARG A 328 -5.73 23.57 3.04
CA ARG A 328 -7.16 23.84 2.81
C ARG A 328 -7.41 24.65 1.53
N ARG A 329 -6.65 25.73 1.33
CA ARG A 329 -6.76 26.56 0.10
C ARG A 329 -6.37 25.81 -1.17
N ALA A 330 -5.28 25.03 -1.12
CA ALA A 330 -4.82 24.27 -2.28
C ALA A 330 -5.82 23.16 -2.64
N ALA A 331 -6.24 22.36 -1.66
CA ALA A 331 -7.24 21.30 -1.84
C ALA A 331 -8.58 21.84 -2.36
N GLY A 332 -9.10 22.92 -1.75
CA GLY A 332 -10.38 23.51 -2.15
C GLY A 332 -10.37 24.22 -3.51
N ALA A 333 -9.21 24.37 -4.15
CA ALA A 333 -9.07 24.98 -5.47
C ALA A 333 -8.42 24.03 -6.50
N GLY A 334 -8.33 22.73 -6.19
CA GLY A 334 -7.68 21.72 -7.03
C GLY A 334 -6.16 21.88 -7.23
N GLY A 335 -5.52 22.77 -6.46
CA GLY A 335 -4.10 23.07 -6.56
C GLY A 335 -3.21 22.23 -5.63
N LEU A 336 -3.71 21.12 -5.06
CA LEU A 336 -2.96 20.34 -4.07
C LEU A 336 -1.74 19.65 -4.71
N GLY A 337 -1.92 19.02 -5.87
CA GLY A 337 -0.84 18.36 -6.62
C GLY A 337 0.33 19.31 -6.90
N ASP A 338 0.04 20.44 -7.54
CA ASP A 338 1.01 21.51 -7.83
C ASP A 338 1.74 21.99 -6.58
N SER A 339 1.01 22.12 -5.47
CA SER A 339 1.57 22.60 -4.21
C SER A 339 2.54 21.61 -3.58
N LEU A 340 2.26 20.31 -3.71
CA LEU A 340 3.10 19.23 -3.18
C LEU A 340 4.30 18.92 -4.08
N ARG A 341 4.19 19.10 -5.39
CA ARG A 341 5.31 18.95 -6.35
C ARG A 341 6.42 19.97 -6.13
N ARG A 342 6.10 21.17 -5.64
CA ARG A 342 7.11 22.19 -5.25
C ARG A 342 8.00 21.73 -4.07
N GLY A 343 7.72 20.56 -3.49
CA GLY A 343 8.61 19.87 -2.56
C GLY A 343 8.67 20.51 -1.17
N ARG A 344 9.84 20.44 -0.53
CA ARG A 344 10.06 20.93 0.85
C ARG A 344 10.05 22.45 0.97
N ALA A 345 10.13 23.16 -0.16
CA ALA A 345 9.97 24.61 -0.24
C ALA A 345 8.48 24.91 -0.50
N GLY A 346 7.72 25.24 0.54
CA GLY A 346 6.31 25.57 0.34
C GLY A 346 5.48 25.69 1.61
N ARG A 347 4.29 26.25 1.44
CA ARG A 347 3.31 26.40 2.52
C ARG A 347 2.65 25.07 2.91
N VAL A 348 2.76 24.02 2.08
CA VAL A 348 2.25 22.66 2.33
C VAL A 348 3.34 21.66 2.76
N ARG A 349 4.58 22.11 3.00
CA ARG A 349 5.75 21.24 3.28
C ARG A 349 5.56 20.25 4.44
N ARG A 350 4.73 20.59 5.43
CA ARG A 350 4.50 19.72 6.60
C ARG A 350 3.61 18.53 6.25
N LEU A 351 2.62 18.71 5.37
CA LEU A 351 1.87 17.60 4.77
C LEU A 351 2.81 16.71 3.93
N ALA A 352 3.67 17.33 3.12
CA ALA A 352 4.64 16.60 2.32
C ALA A 352 5.62 15.78 3.19
N ALA A 353 6.06 16.31 4.33
CA ALA A 353 6.95 15.62 5.25
C ALA A 353 6.28 14.42 5.96
N VAL A 354 5.01 14.54 6.35
CA VAL A 354 4.25 13.42 6.89
C VAL A 354 4.07 12.33 5.84
N ALA A 355 3.68 12.69 4.61
CA ALA A 355 3.58 11.76 3.49
C ALA A 355 4.92 11.05 3.19
N ASP A 356 6.03 11.80 3.12
CA ASP A 356 7.37 11.23 2.94
C ASP A 356 7.69 10.19 4.05
N SER A 357 7.35 10.48 5.31
CA SER A 357 7.64 9.60 6.46
C SER A 357 6.80 8.32 6.45
N LEU A 358 5.53 8.42 6.03
CA LEU A 358 4.65 7.27 5.86
C LEU A 358 5.11 6.36 4.71
N LEU A 359 5.53 6.93 3.58
CA LEU A 359 6.08 6.18 2.46
C LEU A 359 7.36 5.42 2.84
N GLU A 360 8.19 6.00 3.70
CA GLU A 360 9.38 5.33 4.23
C GLU A 360 9.03 4.06 5.04
N GLN A 361 7.88 3.99 5.71
CA GLN A 361 7.48 2.79 6.45
C GLN A 361 7.17 1.61 5.53
N VAL A 362 6.50 1.88 4.41
CA VAL A 362 6.20 0.86 3.39
C VAL A 362 7.49 0.27 2.82
N THR A 363 8.55 1.07 2.69
CA THR A 363 9.85 0.61 2.17
C THR A 363 10.70 -0.11 3.24
N LEU A 364 10.42 0.08 4.52
CA LEU A 364 11.15 -0.54 5.64
C LEU A 364 10.58 -1.90 6.04
N GLY A 365 9.29 -2.16 5.80
CA GLY A 365 8.69 -3.48 5.97
C GLY A 365 9.19 -4.54 4.97
N GLU A 366 9.92 -4.13 3.93
CA GLU A 366 10.52 -5.01 2.91
C GLU A 366 11.93 -5.52 3.25
N ARG A 367 12.42 -5.34 4.49
CA ARG A 367 13.79 -5.72 4.91
C ARG A 367 13.79 -6.72 6.06
#